data_AF-A0A7V8W645-F1
#
_entry.id   AF-A0A7V8W645-F1
#
_cell.length_a   1.000
_cell.length_b   1.000
_cell.length_c   1.000
_cell.angle_alpha   90.00
_cell.angle_beta   90.00
_cell.angle_gamma   90.00
#
_symmetry.space_group_name_H-M   'P 1'
#
loop_
_entity.id
_entity.type
_entity.pdbx_description
1 polymer ?
#
loop_
_entity_poly.entity_id
_entity_poly.type
_entity_poly.pdbx_seq_one_letter_code
_entity_poly.pdbx_strand_id
1 'polypeptide(L)'
;MIRTLRTAEDLVWLLDHTQAFPGGQITNLAVQKHRIFDETSGREITAGTAISTIIRYEVAIRGVEGLYSVSRVAKLLMKGVSDFSIFEQEGTDFSEISLLHAETSGGRLRFWFDPHGELYVICDEAELEEVSRPGSVRPIRTGMTEWTFQAEAGELPTIDWFLKHLDRVGIPCAWRMTKPRSPAHPAFRWAGLLLPASAQGLPRTGGGVYIQTYGPLDGYRFGITLRASDPHEEDIGRLLMVLADIIARGFSGMCLAGHHIMERDEWLGGQNVGQGA
;
A
#
# COMPACT_ATOMS: atom_id res chain seq x y z
N MET A 1 8.10 5.18 -0.17
CA MET A 1 9.51 5.19 0.26
C MET A 1 9.99 3.76 0.18
N ILE A 2 11.18 3.52 -0.39
CA ILE A 2 11.84 2.21 -0.41
C ILE A 2 13.14 2.34 0.37
N ARG A 3 13.39 1.46 1.34
CA ARG A 3 14.63 1.46 2.12
C ARG A 3 15.14 0.04 2.39
N THR A 4 16.39 -0.21 2.04
CA THR A 4 17.12 -1.43 2.38
C THR A 4 17.69 -1.35 3.79
N LEU A 5 17.64 -2.45 4.52
CA LEU A 5 18.07 -2.63 5.91
C LEU A 5 19.11 -3.75 5.93
N ARG A 6 20.29 -3.48 6.49
CA ARG A 6 21.37 -4.48 6.62
C ARG A 6 22.12 -4.39 7.96
N THR A 7 21.98 -3.27 8.67
CA THR A 7 22.79 -2.96 9.84
C THR A 7 21.95 -2.71 11.10
N ALA A 8 22.61 -2.65 12.26
CA ALA A 8 21.93 -2.29 13.51
C ALA A 8 21.35 -0.87 13.47
N GLU A 9 22.04 0.07 12.82
CA GLU A 9 21.56 1.44 12.63
C GLU A 9 20.28 1.48 11.77
N ASP A 10 20.18 0.61 10.77
CA ASP A 10 18.96 0.48 9.96
C ASP A 10 17.80 -0.07 10.77
N LEU A 11 18.05 -1.00 11.70
CA LEU A 11 17.00 -1.52 12.59
C LEU A 11 16.54 -0.46 13.60
N VAL A 12 17.47 0.33 14.17
CA VAL A 12 17.10 1.46 15.03
C VAL A 12 16.20 2.42 14.26
N TRP A 13 16.59 2.78 13.04
CA TRP A 13 15.75 3.62 12.18
C TRP A 13 14.38 2.99 11.91
N LEU A 14 14.32 1.69 11.58
CA LEU A 14 13.05 1.00 11.31
C LEU A 14 12.11 1.09 12.51
N LEU A 15 12.62 0.78 13.71
CA LEU A 15 11.83 0.77 14.94
C LEU A 15 11.34 2.18 15.29
N ASP A 16 12.18 3.20 15.15
CA ASP A 16 11.79 4.60 15.39
C ASP A 16 10.76 5.09 14.37
N HIS A 17 10.97 4.79 13.08
CA HIS A 17 10.14 5.26 11.97
C HIS A 17 8.74 4.62 11.96
N THR A 18 8.66 3.34 12.32
CA THR A 18 7.41 2.56 12.37
C THR A 18 6.77 2.55 13.76
N GLN A 19 7.45 3.13 14.76
CA GLN A 19 7.15 2.96 16.19
C GLN A 19 7.05 1.50 16.61
N ALA A 20 7.76 0.61 15.90
CA ALA A 20 7.68 -0.84 16.03
C ALA A 20 6.27 -1.42 15.76
N PHE A 21 5.51 -0.80 14.85
CA PHE A 21 4.19 -1.27 14.38
C PHE A 21 3.14 -1.51 15.50
N PRO A 22 2.92 -0.55 16.41
CA PRO A 22 2.05 -0.77 17.57
C PRO A 22 0.59 -0.94 17.12
N GLY A 23 -0.04 -2.06 17.49
CA GLY A 23 -1.40 -2.39 17.04
C GLY A 23 -1.51 -2.58 15.52
N GLY A 24 -0.38 -2.85 14.86
CA GLY A 24 -0.35 -3.16 13.44
C GLY A 24 -1.04 -4.48 13.14
N GLN A 25 -1.41 -4.70 11.88
CA GLN A 25 -2.05 -5.93 11.43
C GLN A 25 -1.30 -6.48 10.23
N ILE A 26 -0.86 -7.73 10.34
CA ILE A 26 -0.36 -8.48 9.18
C ILE A 26 -1.56 -8.90 8.36
N THR A 27 -1.60 -8.42 7.12
CA THR A 27 -2.71 -8.66 6.21
C THR A 27 -2.35 -9.61 5.07
N ASN A 28 -1.06 -9.85 4.86
CA ASN A 28 -0.57 -10.85 3.93
C ASN A 28 0.84 -11.26 4.36
N LEU A 29 1.13 -12.55 4.28
CA LEU A 29 2.43 -13.15 4.50
C LEU A 29 2.69 -14.16 3.38
N ALA A 30 3.78 -13.96 2.65
CA ALA A 30 4.16 -14.86 1.56
C ALA A 30 5.60 -15.36 1.75
N VAL A 31 5.77 -16.66 1.51
CA VAL A 31 7.08 -17.33 1.54
C VAL A 31 7.44 -17.76 0.12
N GLN A 32 8.53 -17.20 -0.40
CA GLN A 32 9.04 -17.52 -1.72
C GLN A 32 10.35 -18.32 -1.60
N LYS A 33 10.29 -19.59 -1.97
CA LYS A 33 11.47 -20.47 -2.04
C LYS A 33 12.02 -20.47 -3.47
N HIS A 34 13.20 -19.89 -3.66
CA HIS A 34 13.91 -19.95 -4.92
C HIS A 34 14.63 -21.29 -5.03
N ARG A 35 14.45 -21.99 -6.15
CA ARG A 35 15.09 -23.29 -6.41
C ARG A 35 15.91 -23.20 -7.69
N ILE A 36 17.08 -23.81 -7.67
CA ILE A 36 17.93 -24.02 -8.84
C ILE A 36 17.96 -25.51 -9.13
N PHE A 37 17.95 -25.87 -10.40
CA PHE A 37 18.20 -27.23 -10.83
C PHE A 37 19.70 -27.47 -10.89
N ASP A 38 20.22 -28.38 -10.08
CA ASP A 38 21.62 -28.79 -10.15
C ASP A 38 21.74 -29.92 -11.18
N GLU A 39 22.34 -29.62 -12.33
CA GLU A 39 22.56 -30.56 -13.42
C GLU A 39 23.45 -31.75 -13.01
N THR A 40 24.33 -31.57 -12.03
CA THR A 40 25.27 -32.60 -11.59
C THR A 40 24.57 -33.68 -10.76
N SER A 41 23.63 -33.27 -9.90
CA SER A 41 22.85 -34.18 -9.04
C SER A 41 21.48 -34.56 -9.61
N GLY A 42 21.02 -33.85 -10.65
CA GLY A 42 19.71 -34.03 -11.28
C GLY A 42 18.55 -33.64 -10.35
N ARG A 43 18.80 -32.78 -9.36
CA ARG A 43 17.81 -32.40 -8.33
C ARG A 43 17.60 -30.89 -8.26
N GLU A 44 16.40 -30.49 -7.87
CA GLU A 44 16.15 -29.13 -7.41
C GLU A 44 16.76 -28.92 -6.01
N ILE A 45 17.59 -27.89 -5.89
CA ILE A 45 18.16 -27.42 -4.63
C ILE A 45 17.61 -26.03 -4.31
N THR A 46 17.30 -25.78 -3.03
CA THR A 46 16.87 -24.45 -2.58
C THR A 46 18.04 -23.47 -2.68
N ALA A 47 17.89 -22.46 -3.53
CA ALA A 47 18.86 -21.38 -3.76
C ALA A 47 18.79 -20.30 -2.69
N GLY A 48 17.61 -20.12 -2.12
CA GLY A 48 17.34 -19.07 -1.15
C GLY A 48 15.86 -18.99 -0.81
N THR A 49 15.56 -18.35 0.32
CA THR A 49 14.19 -18.08 0.75
C THR A 49 14.04 -16.58 0.95
N ALA A 50 12.91 -16.05 0.49
CA ALA A 50 12.47 -14.71 0.80
C ALA A 50 11.09 -14.76 1.47
N ILE A 51 10.87 -13.87 2.43
CA ILE A 51 9.58 -13.73 3.12
C ILE A 51 9.13 -12.29 2.93
N SER A 52 7.88 -12.09 2.52
CA SER A 52 7.28 -10.76 2.44
C SER A 52 6.07 -10.67 3.36
N THR A 53 6.01 -9.63 4.18
CA THR A 53 4.84 -9.33 5.03
C THR A 53 4.25 -7.97 4.67
N ILE A 54 2.92 -7.89 4.63
CA ILE A 54 2.16 -6.64 4.41
C ILE A 54 1.49 -6.24 5.70
N ILE A 55 1.94 -5.12 6.27
CA ILE A 55 1.54 -4.63 7.59
C ILE A 55 0.74 -3.35 7.42
N ARG A 56 -0.48 -3.33 7.95
CA ARG A 56 -1.28 -2.12 8.09
C ARG A 56 -1.13 -1.59 9.50
N TYR A 57 -0.80 -0.32 9.66
CA TYR A 57 -0.59 0.25 10.98
C TYR A 57 -0.89 1.75 11.01
N GLU A 58 -1.00 2.31 12.21
CA GLU A 58 -1.27 3.73 12.42
C GLU A 58 -0.11 4.36 13.20
N VAL A 59 0.29 5.56 12.78
CA VAL A 59 1.29 6.36 13.47
C VAL A 59 0.68 7.72 13.80
N ALA A 60 0.85 8.16 15.05
CA ALA A 60 0.53 9.53 15.44
C ALA A 60 1.71 10.44 15.11
N ILE A 61 1.51 11.38 14.17
CA ILE A 61 2.50 12.37 13.78
C ILE A 61 2.14 13.72 14.41
N ARG A 62 3.15 14.38 15.00
CA ARG A 62 3.00 15.72 15.55
C ARG A 62 2.98 16.75 14.41
N GLY A 63 1.90 17.51 14.31
CA GLY A 63 1.82 18.69 13.47
C GLY A 63 1.64 19.97 14.28
N VAL A 64 1.38 21.09 13.58
CA VAL A 64 1.36 22.43 14.18
C VAL A 64 0.25 22.58 15.23
N GLU A 65 -0.93 22.02 14.99
CA GLU A 65 -2.11 22.19 15.87
C GLU A 65 -2.41 20.95 16.73
N GLY A 66 -1.55 19.92 16.72
CA GLY A 66 -1.75 18.73 17.54
C GLY A 66 -1.13 17.46 16.97
N LEU A 67 -1.58 16.31 17.49
CA LEU A 67 -1.26 14.99 16.96
C LEU A 67 -2.28 14.61 15.89
N TYR A 68 -1.80 14.07 14.78
CA TYR A 68 -2.62 13.62 13.66
C TYR A 68 -2.29 12.17 13.32
N SER A 69 -3.32 11.37 13.15
CA SER A 69 -3.17 9.98 12.70
C SER A 69 -2.78 9.91 11.22
N VAL A 70 -1.81 9.06 10.93
CA VAL A 70 -1.45 8.62 9.58
C VAL A 70 -1.57 7.11 9.51
N SER A 71 -2.42 6.64 8.60
CA SER A 71 -2.50 5.23 8.26
C SER A 71 -1.38 4.89 7.29
N ARG A 72 -0.69 3.78 7.52
CA ARG A 72 0.36 3.29 6.61
C ARG A 72 0.10 1.83 6.25
N VAL A 73 0.53 1.48 5.05
CA VAL A 73 0.71 0.10 4.62
C VAL A 73 2.18 -0.07 4.27
N ALA A 74 2.83 -0.98 4.99
CA ALA A 74 4.22 -1.36 4.78
C ALA A 74 4.30 -2.74 4.15
N LYS A 75 5.22 -2.92 3.20
CA LYS A 75 5.68 -4.21 2.73
C LYS A 75 7.11 -4.36 3.21
N LEU A 76 7.35 -5.38 4.04
CA LEU A 76 8.69 -5.74 4.50
C LEU A 76 9.10 -7.04 3.81
N LEU A 77 10.04 -6.93 2.88
CA LEU A 77 10.61 -8.03 2.11
C LEU A 77 11.95 -8.44 2.71
N MET A 78 12.02 -9.62 3.31
CA MET A 78 13.22 -10.19 3.93
C MET A 78 13.86 -11.19 2.97
N LYS A 79 15.14 -11.03 2.66
CA LYS A 79 15.90 -11.83 1.68
C LYS A 79 17.07 -12.55 2.36
N GLY A 80 17.48 -13.68 1.78
CA GLY A 80 18.51 -14.53 2.40
C GLY A 80 18.02 -15.13 3.73
N VAL A 81 16.74 -15.52 3.78
CA VAL A 81 16.14 -16.07 5.00
C VAL A 81 16.81 -17.41 5.31
N SER A 82 17.47 -17.47 6.47
CA SER A 82 18.16 -18.66 6.95
C SER A 82 17.34 -19.49 7.93
N ASP A 83 16.42 -18.83 8.64
CA ASP A 83 15.55 -19.47 9.62
C ASP A 83 14.27 -18.64 9.81
N PHE A 84 13.14 -19.29 10.05
CA PHE A 84 11.87 -18.64 10.30
C PHE A 84 10.87 -19.58 10.97
N SER A 85 9.98 -19.02 11.77
CA SER A 85 8.74 -19.68 12.17
C SER A 85 7.56 -18.83 11.74
N ILE A 86 6.61 -19.50 11.10
CA ILE A 86 5.32 -18.96 10.73
C ILE A 86 4.31 -19.96 11.27
N PHE A 87 3.52 -19.54 12.25
CA PHE A 87 2.41 -20.37 12.69
C PHE A 87 1.33 -20.41 11.61
N GLU A 88 0.87 -21.61 11.23
CA GLU A 88 -0.17 -21.82 10.20
C GLU A 88 -1.46 -21.12 10.62
N GLN A 89 -1.71 -19.94 10.06
CA GLN A 89 -3.04 -19.33 10.08
C GLN A 89 -3.73 -19.76 8.78
N GLU A 90 -4.46 -20.88 8.85
CA GLU A 90 -5.38 -21.27 7.78
C GLU A 90 -6.41 -20.16 7.57
N GLY A 91 -6.41 -19.55 6.38
CA GLY A 91 -7.40 -18.54 6.02
C GLY A 91 -7.06 -17.13 6.47
N THR A 92 -7.78 -16.18 5.90
CA THR A 92 -7.69 -14.71 6.03
C THR A 92 -7.92 -14.17 7.45
N ASP A 93 -7.24 -14.71 8.46
CA ASP A 93 -7.32 -14.23 9.84
C ASP A 93 -6.01 -13.56 10.26
N PHE A 94 -6.17 -12.27 10.53
CA PHE A 94 -5.18 -11.23 10.77
C PHE A 94 -4.41 -11.46 12.08
N SER A 95 -3.07 -11.50 12.03
CA SER A 95 -2.27 -11.40 13.26
C SER A 95 -2.09 -9.94 13.65
N GLU A 96 -2.56 -9.58 14.84
CA GLU A 96 -2.25 -8.28 15.45
C GLU A 96 -0.79 -8.29 15.91
N ILE A 97 -0.03 -7.31 15.43
CA ILE A 97 1.32 -7.02 15.90
C ILE A 97 1.16 -6.21 17.17
N SER A 98 1.45 -6.81 18.32
CA SER A 98 1.54 -6.02 19.56
C SER A 98 2.77 -5.12 19.53
N LEU A 99 3.92 -5.64 19.09
CA LEU A 99 5.17 -4.92 18.95
C LEU A 99 6.17 -5.71 18.08
N LEU A 100 6.85 -5.04 17.15
CA LEU A 100 8.01 -5.60 16.48
C LEU A 100 9.25 -5.48 17.38
N HIS A 101 9.89 -6.61 17.68
CA HIS A 101 11.26 -6.63 18.16
C HIS A 101 12.22 -6.94 17.00
N ALA A 102 13.34 -6.24 16.93
CA ALA A 102 14.36 -6.50 15.94
C ALA A 102 15.77 -6.34 16.52
N GLU A 103 16.67 -7.24 16.17
CA GLU A 103 18.08 -7.16 16.55
C GLU A 103 19.00 -7.59 15.40
N THR A 104 20.28 -7.25 15.52
CA THR A 104 21.32 -7.84 14.70
C THR A 104 22.16 -8.82 15.52
N SER A 105 22.36 -10.03 15.01
CA SER A 105 23.20 -11.03 15.67
C SER A 105 23.95 -11.86 14.63
N GLY A 106 25.27 -11.99 14.81
CA GLY A 106 26.12 -12.72 13.86
C GLY A 106 26.10 -12.16 12.43
N GLY A 107 25.89 -10.85 12.26
CA GLY A 107 25.79 -10.20 10.95
C GLY A 107 24.45 -10.40 10.23
N ARG A 108 23.44 -10.98 10.90
CA ARG A 108 22.09 -11.18 10.36
C ARG A 108 21.06 -10.36 11.11
N LEU A 109 19.99 -10.02 10.42
CA LEU A 109 18.81 -9.37 10.97
C LEU A 109 17.88 -10.43 11.55
N ARG A 110 17.32 -10.17 12.72
CA ARG A 110 16.29 -10.99 13.35
C ARG A 110 15.08 -10.13 13.65
N PHE A 111 13.91 -10.61 13.28
CA PHE A 111 12.64 -9.95 13.50
C PHE A 111 11.70 -10.88 14.28
N TRP A 112 11.02 -10.34 15.28
CA TRP A 112 9.93 -10.99 16.01
C TRP A 112 8.72 -10.07 15.98
N PHE A 113 7.66 -10.47 15.31
CA PHE A 113 6.47 -9.63 15.09
C PHE A 113 5.44 -9.76 16.21
N ASP A 114 5.68 -10.66 17.16
CA ASP A 114 4.91 -10.80 18.37
C ASP A 114 5.84 -11.22 19.52
N PRO A 115 5.48 -10.90 20.78
CA PRO A 115 6.24 -11.24 21.97
C PRO A 115 6.19 -12.73 22.32
N HIS A 116 5.35 -13.52 21.65
CA HIS A 116 5.19 -14.95 21.87
C HIS A 116 6.05 -15.81 20.92
N GLY A 117 6.69 -15.20 19.92
CA GLY A 117 7.52 -15.84 18.90
C GLY A 117 6.75 -16.57 17.80
N GLU A 118 5.47 -16.26 17.57
CA GLU A 118 4.62 -16.94 16.58
C GLU A 118 5.04 -16.63 15.14
N LEU A 119 5.52 -15.41 14.90
CA LEU A 119 6.19 -14.99 13.67
C LEU A 119 7.59 -14.44 13.96
N TYR A 120 8.61 -15.21 13.58
CA TYR A 120 10.00 -14.76 13.57
C TYR A 120 10.70 -15.06 12.25
N VAL A 121 11.66 -14.21 11.89
CA VAL A 121 12.47 -14.36 10.67
C VAL A 121 13.90 -13.94 10.95
N ILE A 122 14.86 -14.78 10.51
CA ILE A 122 16.29 -14.47 10.47
C ILE A 122 16.72 -14.37 9.01
N CYS A 123 17.27 -13.22 8.62
CA CYS A 123 17.62 -12.94 7.22
C CYS A 123 18.90 -12.11 7.10
N ASP A 124 19.48 -12.09 5.89
CA ASP A 124 20.70 -11.33 5.61
C ASP A 124 20.39 -9.85 5.34
N GLU A 125 19.26 -9.56 4.68
CA GLU A 125 18.81 -8.20 4.39
C GLU A 125 17.27 -8.09 4.38
N ALA A 126 16.76 -6.88 4.58
CA ALA A 126 15.34 -6.59 4.42
C ALA A 126 15.10 -5.28 3.64
N GLU A 127 13.97 -5.16 2.98
CA GLU A 127 13.53 -3.98 2.25
C GLU A 127 12.15 -3.56 2.75
N LEU A 128 12.03 -2.30 3.15
CA LEU A 128 10.77 -1.69 3.55
C LEU A 128 10.25 -0.80 2.42
N GLU A 129 9.05 -1.09 1.94
CA GLU A 129 8.29 -0.23 1.03
C GLU A 129 7.02 0.26 1.72
N GLU A 130 6.68 1.54 1.58
CA GLU A 130 5.52 2.12 2.29
C GLU A 130 4.67 3.06 1.46
N VAL A 131 3.36 2.98 1.73
CA VAL A 131 2.33 3.90 1.27
C VAL A 131 1.55 4.47 2.46
N SER A 132 1.41 5.79 2.52
CA SER A 132 0.81 6.51 3.65
C SER A 132 -0.43 7.29 3.23
N ARG A 133 -1.44 7.35 4.11
CA ARG A 133 -2.61 8.22 3.92
C ARG A 133 -2.99 8.94 5.22
N PRO A 134 -3.45 10.21 5.13
CA PRO A 134 -3.90 10.92 6.31
C PRO A 134 -5.18 10.33 6.90
N GLY A 135 -5.28 10.39 8.23
CA GLY A 135 -6.40 9.89 9.01
C GLY A 135 -6.19 8.48 9.52
N SER A 136 -7.14 8.00 10.31
CA SER A 136 -7.07 6.68 10.95
C SER A 136 -7.32 5.53 9.98
N VAL A 137 -6.82 4.35 10.39
CA VAL A 137 -7.02 3.10 9.66
C VAL A 137 -8.50 2.73 9.77
N ARG A 138 -9.29 3.15 8.78
CA ARG A 138 -10.66 2.65 8.63
C ARG A 138 -10.61 1.25 8.04
N PRO A 139 -11.29 0.27 8.65
CA PRO A 139 -11.48 -1.05 8.04
C PRO A 139 -12.08 -0.86 6.65
N ILE A 140 -11.50 -1.51 5.66
CA ILE A 140 -12.13 -1.62 4.35
C ILE A 140 -13.40 -2.45 4.59
N ARG A 141 -14.56 -1.86 4.32
CA ARG A 141 -15.84 -2.56 4.49
C ARG A 141 -15.91 -3.69 3.48
N THR A 142 -16.52 -4.82 3.85
CA THR A 142 -16.82 -5.91 2.91
C THR A 142 -17.52 -5.34 1.66
N GLY A 143 -17.01 -5.66 0.48
CA GLY A 143 -17.50 -5.15 -0.81
C GLY A 143 -16.89 -3.80 -1.25
N MET A 144 -16.01 -3.17 -0.46
CA MET A 144 -15.34 -1.93 -0.86
C MET A 144 -13.96 -2.19 -1.46
N THR A 145 -13.64 -1.56 -2.60
CA THR A 145 -12.28 -1.49 -3.15
C THR A 145 -11.65 -0.15 -2.84
N GLU A 146 -10.40 -0.16 -2.39
CA GLU A 146 -9.57 1.03 -2.18
C GLU A 146 -8.31 0.93 -3.05
N TRP A 147 -7.98 2.02 -3.73
CA TRP A 147 -6.72 2.22 -4.44
C TRP A 147 -6.09 3.52 -3.96
N THR A 148 -4.81 3.51 -3.61
CA THR A 148 -4.09 4.71 -3.17
C THR A 148 -2.86 4.93 -4.02
N PHE A 149 -2.59 6.18 -4.34
CA PHE A 149 -1.42 6.62 -5.09
C PHE A 149 -0.67 7.71 -4.34
N GLN A 150 0.66 7.63 -4.34
CA GLN A 150 1.53 8.67 -3.81
C GLN A 150 2.51 9.12 -4.87
N ALA A 151 2.42 10.41 -5.24
CA ALA A 151 3.22 10.99 -6.30
C ALA A 151 4.55 11.53 -5.77
N GLU A 152 5.64 11.20 -6.44
CA GLU A 152 6.99 11.67 -6.10
C GLU A 152 7.23 13.11 -6.55
N ALA A 153 6.58 13.50 -7.64
CA ALA A 153 6.76 14.79 -8.30
C ALA A 153 5.44 15.32 -8.88
N GLY A 154 5.45 16.60 -9.28
CA GLY A 154 4.32 17.26 -9.92
C GLY A 154 3.36 17.93 -8.95
N GLU A 155 2.27 18.46 -9.51
CA GLU A 155 1.21 19.14 -8.80
C GLU A 155 -0.03 18.26 -8.67
N LEU A 156 -0.76 18.43 -7.57
CA LEU A 156 -2.00 17.71 -7.34
C LEU A 156 -3.01 18.02 -8.45
N PRO A 157 -3.60 17.02 -9.13
CA PRO A 157 -4.57 17.25 -10.19
C PRO A 157 -5.82 17.97 -9.65
N THR A 158 -6.45 18.79 -10.48
CA THR A 158 -7.72 19.46 -10.16
C THR A 158 -8.92 18.57 -10.48
N ILE A 159 -10.10 18.94 -9.99
CA ILE A 159 -11.36 18.28 -10.36
C ILE A 159 -11.57 18.33 -11.89
N ASP A 160 -11.35 19.49 -12.50
CA ASP A 160 -11.49 19.67 -13.96
C ASP A 160 -10.52 18.78 -14.75
N TRP A 161 -9.32 18.53 -14.20
CA TRP A 161 -8.37 17.61 -14.81
C TRP A 161 -8.96 16.19 -14.89
N PHE A 162 -9.59 15.69 -13.83
CA PHE A 162 -10.25 14.38 -13.85
C PHE A 162 -11.40 14.34 -14.86
N LEU A 163 -12.30 15.32 -14.80
CA LEU A 163 -13.47 15.37 -15.67
C LEU A 163 -13.06 15.40 -17.15
N LYS A 164 -12.04 16.18 -17.50
CA LYS A 164 -11.51 16.28 -18.87
C LYS A 164 -10.89 14.97 -19.36
N HIS A 165 -10.15 14.25 -18.51
CA HIS A 165 -9.56 12.97 -18.91
C HIS A 165 -10.61 11.87 -19.05
N LEU A 166 -11.58 11.85 -18.15
CA LEU A 166 -12.70 10.91 -18.19
C LEU A 166 -13.59 11.10 -19.43
N ASP A 167 -13.87 12.35 -19.81
CA ASP A 167 -14.59 12.68 -21.04
C ASP A 167 -13.85 12.17 -22.29
N ARG A 168 -12.52 12.38 -22.36
CA ARG A 168 -11.68 11.91 -23.47
C ARG A 168 -11.67 10.39 -23.65
N VAL A 169 -11.84 9.63 -22.58
CA VAL A 169 -11.90 8.15 -22.62
C VAL A 169 -13.33 7.62 -22.70
N GLY A 170 -14.31 8.51 -22.94
CA GLY A 170 -15.71 8.16 -23.17
C GLY A 170 -16.49 7.78 -21.91
N ILE A 171 -16.05 8.23 -20.73
CA ILE A 171 -16.74 8.01 -19.44
C ILE A 171 -17.09 9.37 -18.83
N PRO A 172 -18.06 10.11 -19.38
CA PRO A 172 -18.44 11.40 -18.83
C PRO A 172 -18.96 11.23 -17.41
N CYS A 173 -18.45 12.05 -16.49
CA CYS A 173 -18.82 12.04 -15.08
C CYS A 173 -19.25 13.41 -14.59
N ALA A 174 -20.01 13.44 -13.50
CA ALA A 174 -20.24 14.64 -12.70
C ALA A 174 -19.51 14.56 -11.37
N TRP A 175 -19.03 15.71 -10.90
CA TRP A 175 -18.42 15.86 -9.59
C TRP A 175 -19.44 16.26 -8.54
N ARG A 176 -19.40 15.60 -7.38
CA ARG A 176 -20.17 15.98 -6.18
C ARG A 176 -19.25 16.19 -5.00
N MET A 177 -19.17 17.43 -4.52
CA MET A 177 -18.39 17.76 -3.33
C MET A 177 -18.95 17.05 -2.09
N THR A 178 -18.06 16.50 -1.26
CA THR A 178 -18.43 15.92 0.04
C THR A 178 -17.83 16.74 1.16
N LYS A 179 -18.59 16.99 2.23
CA LYS A 179 -18.04 17.63 3.43
C LYS A 179 -17.08 16.66 4.13
N PRO A 180 -15.91 17.12 4.60
CA PRO A 180 -15.06 16.32 5.48
C PRO A 180 -15.87 15.87 6.70
N ARG A 181 -15.79 14.58 7.05
CA ARG A 181 -16.52 14.02 8.21
C ARG A 181 -15.78 14.20 9.55
N SER A 182 -14.54 14.69 9.52
CA SER A 182 -13.66 14.85 10.69
C SER A 182 -12.80 16.10 10.50
N PRO A 183 -12.20 16.68 11.57
CA PRO A 183 -11.22 17.75 11.42
C PRO A 183 -10.16 17.31 10.41
N ALA A 184 -9.97 18.12 9.38
CA ALA A 184 -9.13 17.78 8.25
C ALA A 184 -7.69 17.69 8.75
N HIS A 185 -7.07 16.51 8.60
CA HIS A 185 -5.63 16.36 8.71
C HIS A 185 -4.94 17.47 7.89
N PRO A 186 -3.84 18.13 8.34
CA PRO A 186 -3.26 19.28 7.64
C PRO A 186 -2.86 19.00 6.19
N ALA A 187 -2.52 17.74 5.90
CA ALA A 187 -2.26 17.28 4.53
C ALA A 187 -3.53 17.19 3.65
N PHE A 188 -4.74 17.12 4.18
CA PHE A 188 -5.97 17.05 3.39
C PHE A 188 -6.09 18.26 2.44
N ARG A 189 -6.60 18.02 1.23
CA ARG A 189 -6.82 19.06 0.22
C ARG A 189 -8.27 19.15 -0.17
N TRP A 190 -8.83 18.09 -0.74
CA TRP A 190 -10.24 18.05 -1.09
C TRP A 190 -10.72 16.61 -1.22
N ALA A 191 -12.05 16.43 -1.15
CA ALA A 191 -12.66 15.13 -1.39
C ALA A 191 -14.09 15.24 -1.92
N GLY A 192 -14.51 14.23 -2.66
CA GLY A 192 -15.83 14.18 -3.28
C GLY A 192 -16.08 12.88 -4.00
N LEU A 193 -17.17 12.83 -4.75
CA LEU A 193 -17.63 11.65 -5.45
C LEU A 193 -17.72 11.94 -6.94
N LEU A 194 -17.12 11.08 -7.75
CA LEU A 194 -17.35 11.05 -9.20
C LEU A 194 -18.48 10.08 -9.51
N LEU A 195 -19.47 10.58 -10.24
CA LEU A 195 -20.66 9.87 -10.65
C LEU A 195 -20.64 9.69 -12.17
N PRO A 196 -20.66 8.45 -12.71
CA PRO A 196 -20.91 8.22 -14.12
C PRO A 196 -22.20 8.92 -14.58
N ALA A 197 -22.22 9.47 -15.79
CA ALA A 197 -23.43 10.07 -16.36
C ALA A 197 -24.61 9.08 -16.41
N SER A 198 -24.34 7.79 -16.62
CA SER A 198 -25.33 6.69 -16.57
C SER A 198 -26.04 6.56 -15.21
N ALA A 199 -25.38 6.98 -14.12
CA ALA A 199 -25.90 6.89 -12.76
C ALA A 199 -26.61 8.17 -12.26
N GLN A 200 -26.73 9.20 -13.11
CA GLN A 200 -27.39 10.47 -12.76
C GLN A 200 -28.91 10.30 -12.69
N GLY A 201 -29.41 9.77 -11.57
CA GLY A 201 -30.84 9.56 -11.33
C GLY A 201 -31.16 8.59 -10.20
N LEU A 202 -30.17 7.82 -9.73
CA LEU A 202 -30.34 6.85 -8.64
C LEU A 202 -30.32 7.54 -7.26
N PRO A 203 -31.02 7.00 -6.25
CA PRO A 203 -31.05 7.55 -4.90
C PRO A 203 -29.66 7.74 -4.29
N ARG A 204 -29.56 8.66 -3.32
CA ARG A 204 -28.34 9.24 -2.71
C ARG A 204 -27.30 8.26 -2.13
N THR A 205 -27.52 6.96 -2.17
CA THR A 205 -26.78 5.93 -1.45
C THR A 205 -26.36 4.83 -2.42
N GLY A 206 -25.28 5.00 -3.18
CA GLY A 206 -24.61 3.83 -3.76
C GLY A 206 -23.72 4.03 -4.98
N GLY A 207 -24.03 4.93 -5.91
CA GLY A 207 -23.28 5.02 -7.16
C GLY A 207 -22.05 5.93 -7.07
N GLY A 208 -20.87 5.47 -7.51
CA GLY A 208 -19.72 6.33 -7.82
C GLY A 208 -18.41 6.06 -7.06
N VAL A 209 -17.34 6.69 -7.54
CA VAL A 209 -15.98 6.56 -6.98
C VAL A 209 -15.64 7.76 -6.12
N TYR A 210 -15.41 7.51 -4.82
CA TYR A 210 -15.00 8.54 -3.88
C TYR A 210 -13.52 8.85 -4.06
N ILE A 211 -13.19 10.12 -4.22
CA ILE A 211 -11.82 10.61 -4.33
C ILE A 211 -11.50 11.45 -3.11
N GLN A 212 -10.37 11.16 -2.47
CA GLN A 212 -9.75 11.99 -1.46
C GLN A 212 -8.34 12.32 -1.88
N THR A 213 -7.96 13.60 -1.80
CA THR A 213 -6.59 14.04 -2.08
C THR A 213 -5.94 14.67 -0.87
N TYR A 214 -4.62 14.55 -0.83
CA TYR A 214 -3.79 15.13 0.21
C TYR A 214 -2.47 15.64 -0.39
N GLY A 215 -1.92 16.68 0.21
CA GLY A 215 -0.63 17.26 -0.13
C GLY A 215 0.53 16.45 0.44
N PRO A 216 1.70 17.08 0.64
CA PRO A 216 2.91 16.36 0.99
C PRO A 216 2.80 15.51 2.26
N LEU A 217 3.28 14.28 2.19
CA LEU A 217 3.30 13.31 3.29
C LEU A 217 4.42 12.28 3.06
N ASP A 218 5.24 12.00 4.08
CA ASP A 218 6.31 11.00 4.05
C ASP A 218 7.25 11.09 2.82
N GLY A 219 7.61 12.31 2.44
CA GLY A 219 8.53 12.59 1.32
C GLY A 219 7.88 12.69 -0.06
N TYR A 220 6.61 12.31 -0.19
CA TYR A 220 5.84 12.47 -1.43
C TYR A 220 5.23 13.86 -1.56
N ARG A 221 4.98 14.30 -2.80
CA ARG A 221 4.42 15.63 -3.10
C ARG A 221 2.92 15.72 -2.86
N PHE A 222 2.20 14.66 -3.19
CA PHE A 222 0.77 14.53 -2.93
C PHE A 222 0.37 13.05 -2.97
N GLY A 223 -0.85 12.76 -2.54
CA GLY A 223 -1.45 11.47 -2.82
C GLY A 223 -2.95 11.53 -3.00
N ILE A 224 -3.48 10.43 -3.54
CA ILE A 224 -4.86 10.29 -3.98
C ILE A 224 -5.36 8.93 -3.53
N THR A 225 -6.52 8.89 -2.89
CA THR A 225 -7.21 7.66 -2.53
C THR A 225 -8.53 7.60 -3.28
N LEU A 226 -8.75 6.51 -4.01
CA LEU A 226 -9.98 6.15 -4.69
C LEU A 226 -10.69 5.06 -3.88
N ARG A 227 -12.00 5.18 -3.69
CA ARG A 227 -12.82 4.17 -3.03
C ARG A 227 -14.13 3.93 -3.77
N ALA A 228 -14.49 2.66 -3.96
CA ALA A 228 -15.76 2.24 -4.51
C ALA A 228 -16.41 1.22 -3.55
N SER A 229 -17.65 1.45 -3.13
CA SER A 229 -18.36 0.59 -2.16
C SER A 229 -19.03 -0.64 -2.78
N ASP A 230 -19.15 -0.67 -4.11
CA ASP A 230 -19.67 -1.81 -4.88
C ASP A 230 -19.00 -1.83 -6.27
N PRO A 231 -17.76 -2.36 -6.37
CA PRO A 231 -17.00 -2.40 -7.61
C PRO A 231 -17.55 -3.46 -8.60
N HIS A 232 -18.49 -4.32 -8.17
CA HIS A 232 -19.08 -5.35 -9.02
C HIS A 232 -20.14 -4.78 -9.97
N GLU A 233 -20.63 -3.57 -9.69
CA GLU A 233 -21.32 -2.78 -10.69
C GLU A 233 -20.31 -2.39 -11.79
N GLU A 234 -20.49 -2.94 -12.99
CA GLU A 234 -19.56 -2.84 -14.13
C GLU A 234 -19.11 -1.39 -14.40
N ASP A 235 -20.05 -0.44 -14.33
CA ASP A 235 -19.80 0.98 -14.53
C ASP A 235 -18.88 1.60 -13.45
N ILE A 236 -19.04 1.21 -12.19
CA ILE A 236 -18.24 1.74 -11.06
C ILE A 236 -16.86 1.10 -11.05
N GLY A 237 -16.78 -0.22 -11.23
CA GLY A 237 -15.51 -0.93 -11.34
C GLY A 237 -14.67 -0.40 -12.50
N ARG A 238 -15.29 -0.19 -13.67
CA ARG A 238 -14.63 0.43 -14.83
C ARG A 238 -14.18 1.86 -14.54
N LEU A 239 -15.02 2.69 -13.92
CA LEU A 239 -14.63 4.06 -13.55
C LEU A 239 -13.42 4.08 -12.60
N LEU A 240 -13.41 3.20 -11.58
CA LEU A 240 -12.31 3.09 -10.63
C LEU A 240 -11.00 2.74 -11.34
N MET A 241 -11.02 1.72 -12.20
CA MET A 241 -9.83 1.28 -12.95
C MET A 241 -9.32 2.37 -13.90
N VAL A 242 -10.22 3.03 -14.63
CA VAL A 242 -9.84 4.11 -15.55
C VAL A 242 -9.26 5.30 -14.80
N LEU A 243 -9.80 5.65 -13.63
CA LEU A 243 -9.23 6.69 -12.78
C LEU A 243 -7.83 6.34 -12.28
N ALA A 244 -7.63 5.11 -11.80
CA ALA A 244 -6.33 4.62 -11.37
C ALA A 244 -5.30 4.69 -12.52
N ASP A 245 -5.68 4.24 -13.72
CA ASP A 245 -4.84 4.31 -14.92
C ASP A 245 -4.50 5.74 -15.34
N ILE A 246 -5.49 6.64 -15.36
CA ILE A 246 -5.28 8.05 -15.69
C ILE A 246 -4.27 8.68 -14.72
N ILE A 247 -4.39 8.37 -13.41
CA ILE A 247 -3.45 8.87 -12.39
C ILE A 247 -2.06 8.27 -12.61
N ALA A 248 -1.96 6.95 -12.73
CA ALA A 248 -0.68 6.25 -12.90
C ALA A 248 0.05 6.65 -14.19
N ARG A 249 -0.68 6.97 -15.27
CA ARG A 249 -0.09 7.51 -16.52
C ARG A 249 0.33 8.99 -16.38
N GLY A 250 -0.36 9.74 -15.53
CA GLY A 250 -0.13 11.18 -15.36
C GLY A 250 1.05 11.53 -14.45
N PHE A 251 1.44 10.64 -13.54
CA PHE A 251 2.38 10.94 -12.46
C PHE A 251 3.36 9.80 -12.19
N SER A 252 4.56 10.08 -11.68
CA SER A 252 5.44 9.05 -11.12
C SER A 252 5.15 8.83 -9.65
N GLY A 253 5.22 7.58 -9.19
CA GLY A 253 4.91 7.26 -7.81
C GLY A 253 4.58 5.80 -7.54
N MET A 254 4.07 5.58 -6.33
CA MET A 254 3.71 4.26 -5.81
C MET A 254 2.19 4.10 -5.76
N CYS A 255 1.73 2.91 -6.13
CA CYS A 255 0.35 2.45 -6.07
C CYS A 255 0.19 1.45 -4.92
N LEU A 256 -0.95 1.53 -4.23
CA LEU A 256 -1.42 0.51 -3.30
C LEU A 256 -2.79 0.03 -3.78
N ALA A 257 -2.89 -1.24 -4.18
CA ALA A 257 -4.11 -1.90 -4.60
C ALA A 257 -4.36 -3.14 -3.72
N GLY A 258 -5.39 -3.10 -2.86
CA GLY A 258 -5.61 -4.16 -1.89
C GLY A 258 -4.42 -4.29 -0.92
N HIS A 259 -3.66 -5.37 -1.02
CA HIS A 259 -2.44 -5.64 -0.24
C HIS A 259 -1.14 -5.48 -1.06
N HIS A 260 -1.24 -5.06 -2.32
CA HIS A 260 -0.10 -4.96 -3.21
C HIS A 260 0.37 -3.51 -3.29
N ILE A 261 1.59 -3.29 -2.82
CA ILE A 261 2.37 -2.07 -3.10
C ILE A 261 3.16 -2.34 -4.37
N MET A 262 3.06 -1.43 -5.33
CA MET A 262 3.71 -1.54 -6.64
C MET A 262 4.10 -0.17 -7.16
N GLU A 263 5.14 -0.10 -7.97
CA GLU A 263 5.47 1.11 -8.71
C GLU A 263 4.41 1.37 -9.81
N ARG A 264 4.31 2.61 -10.28
CA ARG A 264 3.35 2.94 -11.35
C ARG A 264 3.54 2.05 -12.60
N ASP A 265 4.79 1.72 -12.95
CA ASP A 265 5.08 1.07 -14.22
C ASP A 265 4.68 -0.41 -14.15
N GLU A 266 4.80 -1.01 -12.96
CA GLU A 266 4.23 -2.33 -12.66
C GLU A 266 2.69 -2.30 -12.76
N TRP A 267 2.03 -1.27 -12.20
CA TRP A 267 0.58 -1.08 -12.34
C TRP A 267 0.13 -1.00 -13.80
N LEU A 268 0.87 -0.25 -14.63
CA LEU A 268 0.55 -0.07 -16.05
C LEU A 268 0.88 -1.30 -16.91
N GLY A 269 1.29 -2.42 -16.30
CA GLY A 269 1.62 -3.67 -16.98
C GLY A 269 2.98 -3.61 -17.67
N GLY A 270 3.97 -3.04 -17.00
CA GLY A 270 5.33 -2.75 -17.50
C GLY A 270 5.78 -3.70 -18.60
N GLN A 271 5.98 -3.14 -19.80
CA GLN A 271 6.62 -3.84 -20.91
C GLN A 271 8.09 -4.10 -20.57
N ASN A 272 8.37 -5.18 -19.86
CA ASN A 272 9.63 -5.90 -19.97
C ASN A 272 9.39 -7.14 -20.83
N VAL A 273 9.03 -6.93 -22.10
CA VAL A 273 9.34 -7.91 -23.13
C VAL A 273 10.84 -7.89 -23.27
N GLY A 274 11.49 -8.99 -22.90
CA GLY A 274 12.93 -9.13 -23.01
C GLY A 274 13.43 -8.68 -24.38
N GLN A 275 14.32 -7.68 -24.39
CA GLN A 275 15.34 -7.61 -25.42
C GLN A 275 16.40 -8.65 -25.06
N GLY A 276 16.05 -9.91 -25.35
CA GLY A 276 16.98 -10.99 -25.56
C GLY A 276 17.09 -11.21 -27.07
N ALA A 277 18.12 -10.63 -27.67
CA ALA A 277 18.88 -11.13 -28.80
C ALA A 277 20.13 -10.26 -28.95
#